data_AF-L8H6L8-F1
#
_entry.id   AF-L8H6L8-F1
#
_cell.length_a   1.000
_cell.length_b   1.000
_cell.length_c   1.000
_cell.angle_alpha   90.00
_cell.angle_beta   90.00
_cell.angle_gamma   90.00
#
_symmetry.space_group_name_H-M   'P 1'
#
loop_
_entity.id
_entity.type
_entity.pdbx_description
1 polymer ?
#
loop_
_entity_poly.entity_id
_entity_poly.type
_entity_poly.pdbx_seq_one_letter_code
_entity_poly.pdbx_strand_id
1 'polypeptide(L)'
;MEGTPTNVDAKKQVDELWEAIAQTANQHFKHSMPERILKLSTLLKSDDFSLRAGQVGQEPRLEEDETAAPPSKRARVEGSKGAVPVNKALARVVPAIKEEILAVIDIFNSVKIWIQLSIPRIEAGNTFGVDIQTDTISELSRAEDAAYSLLEGITKYYVTRGKLISKVLKHPEIEDYSLSVVELDEKEYLNMRLSTLDLRNNMAIIYDLLSKNWDRIQKPTSSHHTTMF
;
A
#
# COMPACT_ATOMS: atom_id res chain seq x y z
N MET A 1 -28.54 20.11 -22.00
CA MET A 1 -28.46 18.90 -22.83
C MET A 1 -27.05 18.86 -23.39
N GLU A 2 -26.15 18.17 -22.69
CA GLU A 2 -24.79 17.94 -23.20
C GLU A 2 -24.91 17.06 -24.44
N GLY A 3 -24.49 17.61 -25.58
CA GLY A 3 -24.49 16.89 -26.84
C GLY A 3 -23.57 15.70 -26.73
N THR A 4 -24.09 14.51 -27.03
CA THR A 4 -23.31 13.28 -27.18
C THR A 4 -22.13 13.56 -28.12
N PRO A 5 -20.87 13.32 -27.72
CA PRO A 5 -19.72 13.61 -28.56
C PRO A 5 -19.86 12.90 -29.91
N THR A 6 -19.67 13.63 -31.01
CA THR A 6 -19.55 13.00 -32.33
C THR A 6 -18.37 12.03 -32.30
N ASN A 7 -18.44 10.94 -33.09
CA ASN A 7 -17.46 9.86 -33.08
C ASN A 7 -15.99 10.36 -33.23
N VAL A 8 -15.79 11.44 -33.99
CA VAL A 8 -14.47 12.09 -34.18
C VAL A 8 -13.98 12.80 -32.91
N ASP A 9 -14.87 13.45 -32.17
CA ASP A 9 -14.54 14.15 -30.91
C ASP A 9 -14.24 13.13 -29.80
N ALA A 10 -15.02 12.04 -29.72
CA ALA A 10 -14.76 10.95 -28.80
C ALA A 10 -13.39 10.28 -29.03
N LYS A 11 -13.03 10.02 -30.30
CA LYS A 11 -11.73 9.44 -30.63
C LYS A 11 -10.57 10.35 -30.22
N LYS A 12 -10.68 11.66 -30.48
CA LYS A 12 -9.66 12.63 -30.09
C LYS A 12 -9.45 12.65 -28.58
N GLN A 13 -10.53 12.63 -27.79
CA GLN A 13 -10.44 12.59 -26.32
C GLN A 13 -9.74 11.32 -25.81
N VAL A 14 -9.96 10.18 -26.47
CA VAL A 14 -9.28 8.92 -26.13
C VAL A 14 -7.78 9.01 -26.45
N ASP A 15 -7.41 9.55 -27.61
CA ASP A 15 -6.01 9.72 -28.01
C ASP A 15 -5.28 10.68 -27.03
N GLU A 16 -5.92 11.77 -26.60
CA GLU A 16 -5.40 12.70 -25.58
C GLU A 16 -5.22 12.01 -24.21
N LEU A 17 -6.16 11.15 -23.82
CA LEU A 17 -6.06 10.36 -22.59
C LEU A 17 -4.88 9.39 -22.63
N TRP A 18 -4.65 8.70 -23.76
CA TRP A 18 -3.53 7.79 -23.92
C TRP A 18 -2.18 8.49 -23.79
N GLU A 19 -2.06 9.67 -24.39
CA GLU A 19 -0.85 10.49 -24.27
C GLU A 19 -0.63 10.95 -22.81
N ALA A 20 -1.69 11.36 -22.11
CA ALA A 20 -1.60 11.73 -20.69
C ALA A 20 -1.19 10.54 -19.80
N ILE A 21 -1.70 9.35 -20.07
CA ILE A 21 -1.30 8.11 -19.37
C ILE A 21 0.18 7.82 -19.61
N ALA A 22 0.65 7.94 -20.87
CA ALA A 22 2.05 7.73 -21.21
C ALA A 22 2.97 8.74 -20.52
N GLN A 23 2.60 10.03 -20.50
CA GLN A 23 3.37 11.07 -19.81
C GLN A 23 3.45 10.80 -18.30
N THR A 24 2.34 10.42 -17.68
CA THR A 24 2.26 10.09 -16.25
C THR A 24 3.14 8.88 -15.92
N ALA A 25 3.07 7.81 -16.71
CA ALA A 25 3.91 6.63 -16.53
C ALA A 25 5.41 6.95 -16.67
N ASN A 26 5.78 7.78 -17.65
CA ASN A 26 7.15 8.26 -17.82
C ASN A 26 7.63 9.09 -16.62
N GLN A 27 6.79 9.99 -16.10
CA GLN A 27 7.10 10.78 -14.92
C GLN A 27 7.31 9.90 -13.70
N HIS A 28 6.43 8.91 -13.49
CA HIS A 28 6.57 7.96 -12.40
C HIS A 28 7.86 7.16 -12.48
N PHE A 29 8.17 6.62 -13.65
CA PHE A 29 9.40 5.87 -13.86
C PHE A 29 10.65 6.74 -13.61
N LYS A 30 10.71 7.95 -14.17
CA LYS A 30 11.90 8.80 -14.08
C LYS A 30 12.11 9.45 -12.72
N HIS A 31 11.04 9.77 -12.01
CA HIS A 31 11.09 10.60 -10.80
C HIS A 31 10.46 9.90 -9.59
N SER A 32 9.16 9.57 -9.68
CA SER A 32 8.42 9.10 -8.50
C SER A 32 8.96 7.79 -7.94
N MET A 33 9.30 6.81 -8.78
CA MET A 33 9.79 5.50 -8.33
C MET A 33 11.13 5.64 -7.55
N PRO A 34 12.20 6.26 -8.09
CA PRO A 34 13.44 6.51 -7.34
C PRO A 34 13.21 7.27 -6.03
N GLU A 35 12.43 8.36 -6.08
CA GLU A 35 12.15 9.19 -4.90
C GLU A 35 11.45 8.39 -3.80
N ARG A 36 10.46 7.56 -4.15
CA ARG A 36 9.72 6.72 -3.20
C ARG A 36 10.59 5.61 -2.61
N ILE A 37 11.49 5.00 -3.40
CA ILE A 37 12.47 4.03 -2.87
C ILE A 37 13.34 4.69 -1.79
N LEU A 38 13.82 5.91 -2.02
CA LEU A 38 14.64 6.65 -1.05
C LEU A 38 13.82 7.10 0.17
N LYS A 39 12.58 7.55 -0.03
CA LYS A 39 11.67 7.93 1.05
C LYS A 39 11.38 6.74 1.97
N LEU A 40 11.00 5.59 1.41
CA LEU A 40 10.79 4.35 2.17
C LEU A 40 12.06 3.87 2.88
N SER A 41 13.23 4.00 2.23
CA SER A 41 14.53 3.69 2.85
C SER A 41 14.83 4.58 4.06
N THR A 42 14.44 5.85 3.99
CA THR A 42 14.62 6.81 5.09
C THR A 42 13.64 6.53 6.21
N LEU A 43 12.37 6.25 5.88
CA LEU A 43 11.34 5.88 6.83
C LEU A 43 11.74 4.65 7.66
N LEU A 44 12.27 3.60 7.01
CA LEU A 44 12.75 2.39 7.69
C LEU A 44 13.94 2.61 8.63
N LYS A 45 14.64 3.75 8.51
CA LYS A 45 15.76 4.12 9.38
C LYS A 45 15.33 5.08 10.50
N SER A 46 14.08 5.56 10.50
CA SER A 46 13.61 6.46 11.54
C SER A 46 13.42 5.72 12.87
N ASP A 47 13.43 6.48 13.96
CA ASP A 47 13.25 5.94 15.31
C ASP A 47 11.90 5.22 15.46
N ASP A 48 10.88 5.65 14.73
CA ASP A 48 9.55 5.04 14.72
C ASP A 48 9.55 3.60 14.16
N PHE A 49 10.57 3.18 13.40
CA PHE A 49 10.75 1.81 12.90
C PHE A 49 11.87 1.04 13.62
N SER A 50 12.43 1.64 14.67
CA SER A 50 13.50 1.06 15.49
C SER A 50 13.01 0.35 16.77
N LEU A 51 11.72 0.51 17.11
CA LEU A 51 11.13 -0.08 18.32
C LEU A 51 11.21 -1.62 18.28
N ARG A 52 11.41 -2.22 19.46
CA ARG A 52 11.56 -3.65 19.71
C ARG A 52 10.32 -4.24 20.40
N ALA A 53 10.26 -5.57 20.45
CA ALA A 53 9.28 -6.31 21.26
C ALA A 53 9.26 -5.77 22.71
N GLY A 54 8.08 -5.61 23.28
CA GLY A 54 7.86 -4.98 24.60
C GLY A 54 7.81 -3.45 24.63
N GLN A 55 8.08 -2.74 23.53
CA GLN A 55 8.04 -1.26 23.48
C GLN A 55 6.77 -0.69 22.83
N VAL A 56 5.99 -1.55 22.17
CA VAL A 56 4.86 -1.14 21.33
C VAL A 56 3.53 -1.58 21.91
N GLY A 57 3.48 -2.72 22.59
CA GLY A 57 2.26 -3.21 23.23
C GLY A 57 1.69 -2.19 24.21
N GLN A 58 0.39 -1.89 24.07
CA GLN A 58 -0.30 -0.96 24.95
C GLN A 58 -1.40 -1.70 25.71
N GLU A 59 -1.27 -1.72 27.03
CA GLU A 59 -2.27 -2.34 27.89
C GLU A 59 -3.62 -1.60 27.73
N PRO A 60 -4.73 -2.32 27.51
CA PRO A 60 -6.04 -1.72 27.26
C PRO A 60 -6.65 -1.19 28.56
N ARG A 61 -6.14 -0.05 29.04
CA ARG A 61 -6.65 0.64 30.22
C ARG A 61 -7.60 1.75 29.80
N LEU A 62 -8.66 1.94 30.57
CA LEU A 62 -9.55 3.09 30.44
C LEU A 62 -8.80 4.32 30.93
N GLU A 63 -8.87 5.42 30.20
CA GLU A 63 -8.39 6.70 30.72
C GLU A 63 -9.33 7.13 31.86
N GLU A 64 -8.75 7.31 33.05
CA GLU A 64 -9.45 7.90 34.18
C GLU A 64 -9.47 9.42 33.97
N ASP A 65 -10.66 10.02 34.00
CA ASP A 65 -10.80 11.47 33.98
C ASP A 65 -10.25 12.03 35.30
N GLU A 66 -9.05 12.61 35.27
CA GLU A 66 -8.37 13.17 36.45
C GLU A 66 -9.20 14.25 37.17
N THR A 67 -10.26 14.77 36.53
CA THR A 67 -11.18 15.74 37.11
C THR A 67 -12.41 15.12 37.79
N ALA A 68 -12.61 13.81 37.69
CA ALA A 68 -13.77 13.12 38.25
C ALA A 68 -13.52 12.65 39.70
N ALA A 69 -14.48 12.95 40.59
CA ALA A 69 -14.46 12.49 41.98
C ALA A 69 -14.36 10.95 42.09
N PRO A 70 -13.79 10.39 43.18
CA PRO A 70 -13.56 8.95 43.29
C PRO A 70 -14.86 8.15 43.10
N PRO A 71 -14.85 7.11 42.25
CA PRO A 71 -16.07 6.37 41.95
C PRO A 71 -16.54 5.60 43.18
N SER A 72 -17.83 5.71 43.51
CA SER A 72 -18.46 4.90 44.55
C SER A 72 -18.39 3.41 44.18
N LYS A 73 -18.27 2.51 45.16
CA LYS A 73 -18.17 1.04 44.94
C LYS A 73 -19.33 0.44 44.09
N ARG A 74 -20.44 1.16 43.91
CA ARG A 74 -21.57 0.76 43.04
C ARG A 74 -21.35 1.07 41.55
N ALA A 75 -20.53 2.06 41.20
CA ALA A 75 -20.23 2.42 39.81
C ALA A 75 -19.29 1.43 39.10
N ARG A 76 -18.69 0.47 39.82
CA ARG A 76 -17.85 -0.57 39.22
C ARG A 76 -18.67 -1.66 38.50
N VAL A 77 -19.97 -1.74 38.75
CA VAL A 77 -20.89 -2.73 38.15
C VAL A 77 -21.65 -2.14 36.94
N GLU A 78 -21.77 -0.81 36.85
CA GLU A 78 -22.30 -0.10 35.68
C GLU A 78 -21.13 0.56 34.93
N GLY A 79 -20.74 -0.05 33.81
CA GLY A 79 -19.52 0.25 33.03
C GLY A 79 -19.04 1.70 33.07
N SER A 80 -17.81 1.88 33.53
CA SER A 80 -17.07 3.15 33.51
C SER A 80 -17.10 3.80 32.13
N LYS A 81 -17.51 5.07 32.08
CA LYS A 81 -17.61 5.92 30.87
C LYS A 81 -16.24 6.37 30.31
N GLY A 82 -15.20 5.55 30.42
CA GLY A 82 -13.86 5.85 29.89
C GLY A 82 -13.70 5.33 28.46
N ALA A 83 -12.91 6.02 27.63
CA ALA A 83 -12.45 5.49 26.36
C ALA A 83 -11.16 4.70 26.57
N VAL A 84 -10.99 3.59 25.83
CA VAL A 84 -9.68 2.92 25.73
C VAL A 84 -8.95 3.53 24.54
N PRO A 85 -7.76 4.14 24.73
CA PRO A 85 -7.07 4.84 23.66
C PRO A 85 -6.55 3.87 22.59
N VAL A 86 -6.35 4.40 21.39
CA VAL A 86 -5.62 3.70 20.32
C VAL A 86 -4.16 3.47 20.73
N ASN A 87 -3.51 2.49 20.09
CA ASN A 87 -2.09 2.27 20.31
C ASN A 87 -1.29 3.47 19.76
N LYS A 88 -0.57 4.18 20.62
CA LYS A 88 0.13 5.43 20.25
C LYS A 88 1.28 5.22 19.26
N ALA A 89 2.00 4.10 19.33
CA ALA A 89 3.09 3.82 18.41
C ALA A 89 2.55 3.53 17.00
N LEU A 90 1.53 2.67 16.90
CA LEU A 90 0.85 2.37 15.65
C LEU A 90 0.14 3.58 15.06
N ALA A 91 -0.49 4.41 15.90
CA ALA A 91 -1.11 5.66 15.45
C ALA A 91 -0.12 6.66 14.82
N ARG A 92 1.17 6.60 15.19
CA ARG A 92 2.21 7.42 14.55
C ARG A 92 2.67 6.85 13.21
N VAL A 93 2.89 5.53 13.12
CA VAL A 93 3.47 4.91 11.91
C VAL A 93 2.45 4.65 10.81
N VAL A 94 1.23 4.23 11.15
CA VAL A 94 0.22 3.79 10.19
C VAL A 94 -0.12 4.88 9.15
N PRO A 95 -0.30 6.16 9.50
CA PRO A 95 -0.59 7.20 8.51
C PRO A 95 0.53 7.37 7.49
N ALA A 96 1.80 7.39 7.93
CA ALA A 96 2.95 7.53 7.05
C ALA A 96 3.07 6.34 6.09
N ILE A 97 2.88 5.11 6.59
CA ILE A 97 2.89 3.92 5.75
C ILE A 97 1.72 3.94 4.75
N LYS A 98 0.52 4.31 5.21
CA LYS A 98 -0.68 4.37 4.36
C LYS A 98 -0.53 5.33 3.19
N GLU A 99 0.09 6.50 3.42
CA GLU A 99 0.42 7.44 2.33
C GLU A 99 1.32 6.77 1.28
N GLU A 100 2.38 6.07 1.72
CA GLU A 100 3.28 5.40 0.79
C GLU A 100 2.60 4.24 0.05
N ILE A 101 1.74 3.46 0.71
CA ILE A 101 1.00 2.38 0.06
C ILE A 101 0.15 2.91 -1.09
N LEU A 102 -0.63 3.95 -0.83
CA LEU A 102 -1.50 4.56 -1.84
C LEU A 102 -0.69 5.09 -3.02
N ALA A 103 0.43 5.77 -2.74
CA ALA A 103 1.33 6.25 -3.79
C ALA A 103 1.92 5.11 -4.62
N VAL A 104 2.33 4.00 -3.99
CA VAL A 104 2.87 2.82 -4.70
C VAL A 104 1.81 2.19 -5.61
N ILE A 105 0.58 2.04 -5.13
CA ILE A 105 -0.55 1.50 -5.91
C ILE A 105 -0.81 2.37 -7.14
N ASP A 106 -0.91 3.69 -6.96
CA ASP A 106 -1.16 4.63 -8.05
C ASP A 106 -0.05 4.59 -9.10
N ILE A 107 1.21 4.54 -8.66
CA ILE A 107 2.38 4.42 -9.54
C ILE A 107 2.35 3.12 -10.35
N PHE A 108 2.17 1.97 -9.68
CA PHE A 108 2.16 0.67 -10.34
C PHE A 108 1.01 0.54 -11.31
N ASN A 109 -0.19 0.96 -10.93
CA ASN A 109 -1.35 0.92 -11.81
C ASN A 109 -1.14 1.81 -13.04
N SER A 110 -0.63 3.04 -12.86
CA SER A 110 -0.37 3.97 -13.98
C SER A 110 0.62 3.40 -15.00
N VAL A 111 1.74 2.83 -14.53
CA VAL A 111 2.74 2.21 -15.41
C VAL A 111 2.17 0.95 -16.06
N LYS A 112 1.48 0.10 -15.30
CA LYS A 112 0.85 -1.13 -15.81
C LYS A 112 -0.12 -0.85 -16.96
N ILE A 113 -1.04 0.10 -16.77
CA ILE A 113 -2.02 0.48 -17.79
C ILE A 113 -1.33 1.05 -19.02
N TRP A 114 -0.30 1.89 -18.85
CA TRP A 114 0.48 2.39 -19.98
C TRP A 114 1.14 1.24 -20.78
N ILE A 115 1.77 0.27 -20.13
CA ILE A 115 2.39 -0.88 -20.81
C ILE A 115 1.30 -1.70 -21.52
N GLN A 116 0.16 -1.94 -20.88
CA GLN A 116 -0.95 -2.70 -21.46
C GLN A 116 -1.53 -2.02 -22.72
N LEU A 117 -1.65 -0.70 -22.72
CA LEU A 117 -2.06 0.09 -23.89
C LEU A 117 -0.97 0.14 -24.98
N SER A 118 0.29 -0.11 -24.62
CA SER A 118 1.43 -0.14 -25.54
C SER A 118 1.63 -1.51 -26.19
N ILE A 119 0.78 -2.51 -25.89
CA ILE A 119 0.82 -3.82 -26.55
C ILE A 119 0.38 -3.64 -28.02
N PRO A 120 1.20 -4.04 -29.00
CA PRO A 120 0.88 -3.90 -30.41
C PRO A 120 -0.21 -4.88 -30.84
N ARG A 121 -0.69 -4.70 -32.08
CA ARG A 121 -1.60 -5.67 -32.71
C ARG A 121 -1.00 -7.07 -32.69
N ILE A 122 -1.83 -8.08 -32.43
CA ILE A 122 -1.44 -9.48 -32.48
C ILE A 122 -1.08 -9.86 -33.93
N GLU A 123 0.16 -10.29 -34.13
CA GLU A 123 0.71 -10.75 -35.41
C GLU A 123 1.45 -12.08 -35.20
N ALA A 124 1.57 -12.88 -36.26
CA ALA A 124 2.30 -14.14 -36.20
C ALA A 124 3.82 -13.90 -36.29
N GLY A 125 4.54 -14.16 -35.20
CA GLY A 125 6.00 -14.01 -35.11
C GLY A 125 6.44 -12.72 -34.39
N ASN A 126 7.72 -12.67 -33.99
CA ASN A 126 8.33 -11.55 -33.26
C ASN A 126 7.61 -11.17 -31.94
N THR A 127 7.19 -12.16 -31.14
CA THR A 127 6.43 -11.96 -29.89
C THR A 127 7.30 -11.60 -28.69
N PHE A 128 8.63 -11.77 -28.77
CA PHE A 128 9.52 -11.65 -27.61
C PHE A 128 9.38 -10.32 -26.85
N GLY A 129 9.23 -9.19 -27.54
CA GLY A 129 9.01 -7.91 -26.87
C GLY A 129 7.64 -7.82 -26.20
N VAL A 130 6.62 -8.45 -26.77
CA VAL A 130 5.27 -8.55 -26.17
C VAL A 130 5.28 -9.46 -24.94
N ASP A 131 6.08 -10.53 -24.98
CA ASP A 131 6.29 -11.42 -23.83
C ASP A 131 6.93 -10.64 -22.66
N ILE A 132 7.95 -9.82 -22.92
CA ILE A 132 8.54 -8.92 -21.92
C ILE A 132 7.51 -7.94 -21.34
N GLN A 133 6.66 -7.34 -22.19
CA GLN A 133 5.59 -6.46 -21.72
C GLN A 133 4.61 -7.20 -20.79
N THR A 134 4.21 -8.42 -21.17
CA THR A 134 3.25 -9.25 -20.42
C THR A 134 3.82 -9.70 -19.09
N ASP A 135 5.08 -10.12 -19.06
CA ASP A 135 5.78 -10.47 -17.82
C ASP A 135 5.91 -9.26 -16.89
N THR A 136 6.25 -8.09 -17.44
CA THR A 136 6.34 -6.85 -16.67
C THR A 136 4.98 -6.45 -16.07
N ILE A 137 3.89 -6.57 -16.83
CA ILE A 137 2.52 -6.34 -16.35
C ILE A 137 2.16 -7.30 -15.20
N SER A 138 2.57 -8.57 -15.31
CA SER A 138 2.31 -9.60 -14.30
C SER A 138 3.04 -9.28 -12.99
N GLU A 139 4.30 -8.87 -13.08
CA GLU A 139 5.11 -8.45 -11.92
C GLU A 139 4.53 -7.19 -11.24
N LEU A 140 4.12 -6.18 -12.04
CA LEU A 140 3.45 -4.98 -11.55
C LEU A 140 2.14 -5.32 -10.81
N SER A 141 1.33 -6.20 -11.40
CA SER A 141 0.05 -6.63 -10.81
C SER A 141 0.27 -7.34 -9.47
N ARG A 142 1.23 -8.26 -9.40
CA ARG A 142 1.57 -8.95 -8.15
C ARG A 142 2.02 -7.97 -7.05
N ALA A 143 2.84 -6.99 -7.41
CA ALA A 143 3.34 -6.00 -6.47
C ALA A 143 2.23 -5.04 -5.98
N GLU A 144 1.29 -4.70 -6.86
CA GLU A 144 0.10 -3.91 -6.55
C GLU A 144 -0.88 -4.66 -5.62
N ASP A 145 -1.16 -5.94 -5.91
CA ASP A 145 -2.03 -6.77 -5.06
C ASP A 145 -1.47 -6.95 -3.63
N ALA A 146 -0.15 -7.06 -3.51
CA ALA A 146 0.53 -7.09 -2.22
C ALA A 146 0.34 -5.77 -1.46
N ALA A 147 0.38 -4.63 -2.15
CA ALA A 147 0.12 -3.32 -1.55
C ALA A 147 -1.34 -3.14 -1.13
N TYR A 148 -2.31 -3.59 -1.93
CA TYR A 148 -3.73 -3.61 -1.54
C TYR A 148 -3.99 -4.47 -0.30
N SER A 149 -3.40 -5.67 -0.25
CA SER A 149 -3.53 -6.58 0.89
C SER A 149 -3.06 -5.95 2.21
N LEU A 150 -2.07 -5.06 2.15
CA LEU A 150 -1.58 -4.32 3.31
C LEU A 150 -2.60 -3.28 3.82
N LEU A 151 -3.31 -2.59 2.92
CA LEU A 151 -4.40 -1.66 3.31
C LEU A 151 -5.54 -2.40 4.03
N GLU A 152 -5.90 -3.60 3.56
CA GLU A 152 -6.88 -4.45 4.22
C GLU A 152 -6.39 -4.89 5.61
N GLY A 153 -5.11 -5.24 5.72
CA GLY A 153 -4.45 -5.60 6.98
C GLY A 153 -4.61 -4.52 8.05
N ILE A 154 -4.33 -3.26 7.70
CA ILE A 154 -4.47 -2.11 8.61
C ILE A 154 -5.91 -2.01 9.15
N THR A 155 -6.91 -2.15 8.28
CA THR A 155 -8.32 -2.07 8.70
C THR A 155 -8.69 -3.23 9.62
N LYS A 156 -8.22 -4.45 9.30
CA LYS A 156 -8.44 -5.65 10.08
C LYS A 156 -7.83 -5.56 11.47
N TYR A 157 -6.70 -4.90 11.63
CA TYR A 157 -6.09 -4.66 12.94
C TYR A 157 -7.03 -3.87 13.86
N TYR A 158 -7.53 -2.71 13.42
CA TYR A 158 -8.41 -1.88 14.25
C TYR A 158 -9.69 -2.61 14.65
N VAL A 159 -10.30 -3.35 13.72
CA VAL A 159 -11.50 -4.16 14.01
C VAL A 159 -11.19 -5.27 15.01
N THR A 160 -10.08 -6.00 14.82
CA THR A 160 -9.67 -7.08 15.73
C THR A 160 -9.36 -6.55 17.13
N ARG A 161 -8.60 -5.46 17.21
CA ARG A 161 -8.25 -4.81 18.48
C ARG A 161 -9.49 -4.34 19.23
N GLY A 162 -10.43 -3.69 18.56
CA GLY A 162 -11.70 -3.25 19.17
C GLY A 162 -12.52 -4.42 19.72
N LYS A 163 -12.55 -5.56 19.02
CA LYS A 163 -13.20 -6.79 19.50
C LYS A 163 -12.51 -7.36 20.74
N LEU A 164 -11.18 -7.38 20.79
CA LEU A 164 -10.43 -7.84 21.96
C LEU A 164 -10.63 -6.91 23.17
N ILE A 165 -10.56 -5.59 22.98
CA ILE A 165 -10.84 -4.62 24.04
C ILE A 165 -12.26 -4.83 24.60
N SER A 166 -13.25 -5.08 23.73
CA SER A 166 -14.61 -5.39 24.18
C SER A 166 -14.68 -6.65 25.04
N LYS A 167 -13.77 -7.61 24.87
CA LYS A 167 -13.66 -8.81 25.71
C LYS A 167 -12.99 -8.50 27.04
N VAL A 168 -11.92 -7.72 27.04
CA VAL A 168 -11.25 -7.22 28.26
C VAL A 168 -12.25 -6.52 29.18
N LEU A 169 -13.06 -5.60 28.63
CA LEU A 169 -14.03 -4.84 29.42
C LEU A 169 -15.18 -5.71 29.96
N LYS A 170 -15.56 -6.77 29.24
CA LYS A 170 -16.65 -7.68 29.65
C LYS A 170 -16.20 -8.77 30.62
N HIS A 171 -14.92 -9.15 30.56
CA HIS A 171 -14.33 -10.26 31.31
C HIS A 171 -12.97 -9.84 31.90
N PRO A 172 -12.94 -8.84 32.80
CA PRO A 172 -11.70 -8.31 33.37
C PRO A 172 -10.92 -9.35 34.20
N GLU A 173 -11.57 -10.43 34.62
CA GLU A 173 -10.96 -11.55 35.33
C GLU A 173 -10.08 -12.46 34.43
N ILE A 174 -10.18 -12.31 33.10
CA ILE A 174 -9.40 -13.11 32.14
C ILE A 174 -8.21 -12.29 31.64
N GLU A 175 -7.06 -12.48 32.28
CA GLU A 175 -5.81 -11.75 31.97
C GLU A 175 -5.33 -11.98 30.53
N ASP A 176 -5.59 -13.15 29.95
CA ASP A 176 -5.22 -13.48 28.57
C ASP A 176 -5.84 -12.53 27.54
N TYR A 177 -7.00 -11.93 27.80
CA TYR A 177 -7.57 -10.94 26.88
C TYR A 177 -6.74 -9.65 26.86
N SER A 178 -6.25 -9.20 28.01
CA SER A 178 -5.40 -8.01 28.09
C SER A 178 -4.05 -8.26 27.43
N LEU A 179 -3.45 -9.43 27.69
CA LEU A 179 -2.21 -9.86 27.03
C LEU A 179 -2.40 -10.00 25.51
N SER A 180 -3.54 -10.53 25.06
CA SER A 180 -3.86 -10.65 23.63
C SER A 180 -3.90 -9.30 22.91
N VAL A 181 -4.30 -8.21 23.58
CA VAL A 181 -4.24 -6.86 23.00
C VAL A 181 -2.79 -6.39 22.84
N VAL A 182 -1.96 -6.62 23.86
CA VAL A 182 -0.52 -6.27 23.83
C VAL A 182 0.18 -7.03 22.70
N GLU A 183 -0.02 -8.35 22.62
CA GLU A 183 0.54 -9.21 21.57
C GLU A 183 0.05 -8.83 20.17
N LEU A 184 -1.24 -8.47 20.03
CA LEU A 184 -1.77 -7.99 18.76
C LEU A 184 -1.09 -6.69 18.32
N ASP A 185 -0.88 -5.75 19.25
CA ASP A 185 -0.21 -4.47 18.98
C ASP A 185 1.26 -4.69 18.57
N GLU A 186 1.98 -5.58 19.25
CA GLU A 186 3.37 -5.92 18.88
C GLU A 186 3.48 -6.59 17.51
N LYS A 187 2.63 -7.59 17.26
CA LYS A 187 2.57 -8.26 15.97
C LYS A 187 2.25 -7.26 14.85
N GLU A 188 1.30 -6.35 15.06
CA GLU A 188 0.93 -5.38 14.05
C GLU A 188 2.07 -4.41 13.75
N TYR A 189 2.80 -3.97 14.76
CA TYR A 189 3.96 -3.11 14.54
C TYR A 189 5.06 -3.80 13.74
N LEU A 190 5.34 -5.08 14.04
CA LEU A 190 6.27 -5.88 13.26
C LEU A 190 5.80 -6.02 11.80
N ASN A 191 4.51 -6.28 11.59
CA ASN A 191 3.90 -6.32 10.26
C ASN A 191 4.09 -4.98 9.54
N MET A 192 3.79 -3.84 10.17
CA MET A 192 3.98 -2.51 9.59
C MET A 192 5.42 -2.27 9.13
N ARG A 193 6.40 -2.68 9.93
CA ARG A 193 7.82 -2.59 9.58
C ARG A 193 8.19 -3.49 8.40
N LEU A 194 7.82 -4.77 8.44
CA LEU A 194 8.12 -5.73 7.38
C LEU A 194 7.43 -5.35 6.07
N SER A 195 6.18 -4.93 6.12
CA SER A 195 5.47 -4.54 4.92
C SER A 195 6.01 -3.24 4.31
N THR A 196 6.52 -2.31 5.11
CA THR A 196 7.25 -1.14 4.59
C THR A 196 8.55 -1.55 3.88
N LEU A 197 9.25 -2.56 4.41
CA LEU A 197 10.42 -3.16 3.76
C LEU A 197 10.05 -3.80 2.42
N ASP A 198 8.95 -4.55 2.39
CA ASP A 198 8.47 -5.22 1.19
C ASP A 198 8.01 -4.22 0.12
N LEU A 199 7.30 -3.15 0.48
CA LEU A 199 6.95 -2.06 -0.45
C LEU A 199 8.19 -1.48 -1.11
N ARG A 200 9.23 -1.17 -0.32
CA ARG A 200 10.49 -0.63 -0.84
C ARG A 200 11.17 -1.61 -1.79
N ASN A 201 11.25 -2.88 -1.39
CA ASN A 201 11.92 -3.90 -2.17
C ASN A 201 11.18 -4.16 -3.48
N ASN A 202 9.84 -4.27 -3.44
CA ASN A 202 9.00 -4.43 -4.62
C ASN A 202 9.14 -3.23 -5.57
N MET A 203 9.11 -2.01 -5.05
CA MET A 203 9.34 -0.80 -5.86
C MET A 203 10.73 -0.82 -6.52
N ALA A 204 11.78 -1.24 -5.80
CA ALA A 204 13.13 -1.34 -6.34
C ALA A 204 13.27 -2.43 -7.42
N ILE A 205 12.65 -3.59 -7.21
CA ILE A 205 12.63 -4.70 -8.18
C ILE A 205 11.91 -4.29 -9.46
N ILE A 206 10.73 -3.67 -9.33
CA ILE A 206 9.96 -3.17 -10.47
C ILE A 206 10.74 -2.08 -11.21
N TYR A 207 11.34 -1.13 -10.48
CA TYR A 207 12.15 -0.08 -11.09
C TYR A 207 13.35 -0.64 -11.87
N ASP A 208 14.06 -1.64 -11.32
CA ASP A 208 15.16 -2.32 -11.99
C ASP A 208 14.69 -3.11 -13.24
N LEU A 209 13.58 -3.84 -13.12
CA LEU A 209 12.95 -4.56 -14.23
C LEU A 209 12.60 -3.63 -15.39
N LEU A 210 11.91 -2.51 -15.08
CA LEU A 210 11.55 -1.49 -16.05
C LEU A 210 12.80 -0.87 -16.67
N SER A 211 13.80 -0.52 -15.86
CA SER A 211 15.02 0.14 -16.33
C SER A 211 15.80 -0.73 -17.31
N LYS A 212 15.92 -2.04 -17.05
CA LYS A 212 16.63 -2.98 -17.92
C LYS A 212 15.91 -3.25 -19.23
N ASN A 213 14.58 -3.15 -19.24
CA ASN A 213 13.75 -3.53 -20.37
C ASN A 213 13.06 -2.34 -21.05
N TRP A 214 13.41 -1.10 -20.67
CA TRP A 214 12.65 0.09 -21.05
C TRP A 214 12.48 0.25 -22.56
N ASP A 215 13.55 0.06 -23.34
CA ASP A 215 13.50 0.17 -24.80
C ASP A 215 12.56 -0.86 -25.43
N ARG A 216 12.56 -2.10 -24.89
CA ARG A 216 11.70 -3.19 -25.38
C ARG A 216 10.25 -3.01 -24.95
N ILE A 217 10.01 -2.44 -23.78
CA ILE A 217 8.67 -2.09 -23.30
C ILE A 217 8.06 -0.99 -24.16
N GLN A 218 8.84 0.02 -24.53
CA GLN A 218 8.38 1.11 -25.41
C GLN A 218 8.22 0.67 -26.87
N LYS A 219 9.11 -0.22 -27.35
CA LYS A 219 9.17 -0.67 -28.75
C LYS A 219 9.32 -2.20 -28.79
N PRO A 220 8.23 -2.96 -28.60
CA PRO A 220 8.29 -4.42 -28.51
C PRO A 220 8.69 -5.08 -29.83
N THR A 221 8.36 -4.48 -30.97
CA THR A 221 8.75 -4.98 -32.29
C THR A 221 10.03 -4.27 -32.77
N SER A 222 11.17 -4.96 -32.75
CA SER A 222 12.33 -4.48 -33.50
C SER A 222 12.07 -4.65 -34.99
N SER A 223 12.13 -3.55 -35.76
CA SER A 223 12.08 -3.54 -37.21
C SER A 223 13.39 -4.10 -37.79
N HIS A 224 13.64 -5.39 -37.59
CA HIS A 224 14.70 -6.13 -38.29
C HIS A 224 14.15 -6.89 -39.49
N HIS A 225 13.23 -6.28 -40.25
CA HIS A 225 13.11 -6.58 -41.67
C HIS A 225 14.29 -5.92 -42.40
N THR A 226 15.52 -6.36 -42.10
CA THR A 226 16.56 -6.32 -43.12
C THR A 226 16.26 -7.50 -44.02
N THR A 227 15.47 -7.25 -45.06
CA THR A 227 15.36 -8.10 -46.23
C THR A 227 16.77 -8.26 -46.79
N MET A 228 17.51 -9.28 -46.34
CA MET A 228 18.66 -9.76 -47.10
C MET A 228 18.09 -10.70 -48.16
N PHE A 229 18.06 -10.17 -49.38
CA PHE A 229 17.99 -10.81 -50.70
C PHE A 229 17.42 -12.23 -50.80
#